data_AF-G5JCU7-F1
#
_entry.id   AF-G5JCU7-F1
#
_cell.length_a   1.000
_cell.length_b   1.000
_cell.length_c   1.000
_cell.angle_alpha   90.00
_cell.angle_beta   90.00
_cell.angle_gamma   90.00
#
_symmetry.space_group_name_H-M   'P 1'
#
loop_
_entity.id
_entity.type
_entity.pdbx_description
1 polymer ?
#
loop_
_entity_poly.entity_id
_entity_poly.type
_entity_poly.pdbx_seq_one_letter_code
_entity_poly.pdbx_strand_id
1 'polypeptide(L)'
;MGESRVNGVISHHLAFTQDNLDWQIWIEKGEKPLPRKLVITYKQDPSSPQYSAILSNWNFDPISEEDPIFSFQPADDADKIDFLIIQP
;
A
#
# COMPACT_ATOMS: atom_id res chain seq x y z
N MET A 1 0.61 -11.03 -18.38
CA MET A 1 1.69 -10.18 -17.82
C MET A 1 2.37 -9.47 -18.97
N GLY A 2 2.78 -8.21 -18.77
CA GLY A 2 3.22 -7.32 -19.86
C GLY A 2 3.11 -5.85 -19.47
N GLU A 3 3.07 -4.95 -20.45
CA GLU A 3 2.91 -3.51 -20.19
C GLU A 3 1.43 -3.12 -20.13
N SER A 4 1.09 -2.25 -19.20
CA SER A 4 -0.26 -1.66 -19.08
C SER A 4 -0.16 -0.25 -18.52
N ARG A 5 -1.24 0.54 -18.64
CA ARG A 5 -1.28 1.90 -18.11
C ARG A 5 -1.98 1.96 -16.76
N VAL A 6 -1.38 2.63 -15.78
CA VAL A 6 -2.00 3.01 -14.52
C VAL A 6 -1.95 4.54 -14.43
N ASN A 7 -3.11 5.20 -14.36
CA ASN A 7 -3.22 6.66 -14.38
C ASN A 7 -2.41 7.31 -15.52
N GLY A 8 -2.44 6.71 -16.71
CA GLY A 8 -1.71 7.19 -17.88
C GLY A 8 -0.22 6.79 -17.93
N VAL A 9 0.39 6.35 -16.83
CA VAL A 9 1.78 5.92 -16.74
C VAL A 9 1.93 4.49 -17.25
N ILE A 10 2.89 4.24 -18.14
CA ILE A 10 3.20 2.90 -18.63
C ILE A 10 3.93 2.14 -17.52
N SER A 11 3.45 0.96 -17.19
CA SER A 11 3.98 0.12 -16.12
C SER A 11 4.14 -1.33 -16.56
N HIS A 12 5.19 -1.97 -16.07
CA HIS A 12 5.33 -3.42 -16.09
C HIS A 12 4.36 -4.03 -15.09
N HIS A 13 3.48 -4.91 -15.58
CA HIS A 13 2.52 -5.66 -14.77
C HIS A 13 3.09 -7.03 -14.42
N LEU A 14 3.38 -7.19 -13.12
CA LEU A 14 3.89 -8.40 -12.51
C LEU A 14 2.78 -9.07 -11.69
N ALA A 15 2.77 -10.40 -11.64
CA ALA A 15 1.77 -11.22 -10.96
C ALA A 15 2.48 -12.42 -10.35
N PHE A 16 2.11 -12.73 -9.11
CA PHE A 16 2.75 -13.73 -8.28
C PHE A 16 1.66 -14.50 -7.52
N THR A 17 1.89 -15.79 -7.34
CA THR A 17 0.99 -16.69 -6.63
C THR A 17 1.70 -17.28 -5.43
N GLN A 18 0.99 -17.33 -4.30
CA GLN A 18 1.37 -18.02 -3.09
C GLN A 18 0.23 -18.94 -2.65
N ASP A 19 0.47 -19.72 -1.60
CA ASP A 19 -0.52 -20.69 -1.12
C ASP A 19 -1.82 -19.99 -0.71
N ASN A 20 -1.71 -18.90 0.07
CA ASN A 20 -2.86 -18.25 0.69
C ASN A 20 -3.34 -16.98 -0.04
N LEU A 21 -2.52 -16.42 -0.94
CA LEU A 21 -2.85 -15.20 -1.67
C LEU A 21 -2.23 -15.18 -3.07
N ASP A 22 -2.86 -14.44 -3.98
CA ASP A 22 -2.26 -14.00 -5.23
C ASP A 22 -2.06 -12.49 -5.16
N TRP A 23 -0.95 -11.98 -5.70
CA TRP A 23 -0.73 -10.54 -5.75
C TRP A 23 -0.17 -10.09 -7.10
N GLN A 24 -0.56 -8.88 -7.46
CA GLN A 24 -0.16 -8.24 -8.71
C GLN A 24 0.34 -6.84 -8.41
N ILE A 25 1.43 -6.44 -9.06
CA ILE A 25 2.03 -5.13 -8.91
C ILE A 25 2.31 -4.50 -10.27
N TRP A 26 2.11 -3.20 -10.35
CA TRP A 26 2.44 -2.39 -11.52
C TRP A 26 3.59 -1.47 -11.15
N ILE A 27 4.72 -1.64 -11.82
CA ILE A 27 5.93 -0.82 -11.62
C ILE A 27 6.10 0.06 -12.85
N GLU A 28 6.21 1.37 -12.68
CA GLU A 28 6.49 2.31 -13.77
C GLU A 28 7.69 1.86 -14.62
N LYS A 29 7.52 1.95 -15.94
CA LYS A 29 8.58 1.72 -16.89
C LYS A 29 9.38 3.00 -17.09
N GLY A 30 10.69 2.94 -16.88
CA GLY A 30 11.59 4.07 -17.10
C GLY A 30 12.67 4.15 -16.01
N GLU A 31 13.26 5.33 -15.86
CA GLU A 31 14.38 5.58 -14.95
C GLU A 31 13.98 5.56 -13.47
N LYS A 32 12.69 5.81 -13.17
CA LYS A 32 12.14 5.82 -11.80
C LYS A 32 11.07 4.73 -11.68
N PRO A 33 11.44 3.48 -11.36
CA PRO A 33 10.52 2.35 -11.31
C PRO A 33 9.65 2.38 -10.05
N LEU A 34 8.66 3.27 -10.04
CA LEU A 34 7.76 3.48 -8.90
C LEU A 34 6.60 2.49 -8.93
N PRO A 35 6.20 1.92 -7.79
CA PRO A 35 4.93 1.21 -7.68
C PRO A 35 3.76 2.14 -7.98
N ARG A 36 2.90 1.74 -8.91
CA ARG A 36 1.72 2.50 -9.34
C ARG A 36 0.40 1.84 -8.94
N LYS A 37 0.37 0.52 -8.82
CA LYS A 37 -0.81 -0.23 -8.36
C LYS A 37 -0.39 -1.53 -7.67
N LEU A 38 -1.13 -1.91 -6.64
CA LEU A 38 -1.06 -3.22 -5.99
C LEU A 38 -2.47 -3.82 -5.95
N VAL A 39 -2.56 -5.11 -6.24
CA VAL A 39 -3.78 -5.91 -6.08
C VAL A 39 -3.42 -7.17 -5.31
N ILE A 40 -4.20 -7.49 -4.28
CA ILE A 40 -4.04 -8.71 -3.48
C ILE A 40 -5.38 -9.44 -3.50
N THR A 41 -5.39 -10.71 -3.90
CA THR A 41 -6.54 -11.61 -3.82
C THR A 41 -6.28 -12.62 -2.72
N TYR A 42 -7.15 -12.68 -1.71
CA TYR A 42 -7.03 -13.61 -0.59
C TYR A 42 -7.74 -14.91 -0.94
N LYS A 43 -7.00 -16.01 -1.12
CA LYS A 43 -7.54 -17.25 -1.70
C LYS A 43 -8.37 -18.06 -0.70
N GLN A 44 -8.10 -17.92 0.59
CA GLN A 44 -8.70 -18.73 1.65
C GLN A 44 -9.94 -18.09 2.28
N ASP A 45 -10.13 -16.80 2.06
CA ASP A 45 -11.30 -16.09 2.57
C ASP A 45 -12.52 -16.40 1.70
N PRO A 46 -13.74 -16.48 2.30
CA PRO A 46 -14.97 -16.69 1.54
C PRO A 46 -15.12 -15.70 0.40
N SER A 47 -15.44 -16.21 -0.79
CA SER A 47 -15.58 -15.43 -2.04
C SER A 47 -14.30 -14.77 -2.56
N SER A 48 -13.13 -15.14 -2.02
CA SER A 48 -11.81 -14.67 -2.45
C SER A 48 -11.70 -13.15 -2.64
N PRO A 49 -11.88 -12.36 -1.57
CA PRO A 49 -11.91 -10.91 -1.65
C PRO A 49 -10.60 -10.34 -2.21
N GLN A 50 -10.72 -9.15 -2.80
CA GLN A 50 -9.61 -8.45 -3.40
C GLN A 50 -9.42 -7.07 -2.77
N TYR A 51 -8.19 -6.79 -2.36
CA TYR A 51 -7.73 -5.45 -2.03
C TYR A 51 -7.06 -4.82 -3.25
N SER A 52 -7.32 -3.55 -3.52
CA SER A 52 -6.60 -2.79 -4.54
C SER A 52 -6.21 -1.41 -4.03
N ALA A 53 -4.94 -1.05 -4.27
CA ALA A 53 -4.40 0.27 -4.02
C ALA A 53 -3.81 0.84 -5.32
N ILE A 54 -4.12 2.12 -5.60
CA ILE A 54 -3.46 2.90 -6.65
C ILE A 54 -2.56 3.91 -5.96
N LEU A 55 -1.28 3.87 -6.29
CA LEU A 55 -0.22 4.64 -5.64
C LEU A 55 0.19 5.80 -6.56
N SER A 56 0.13 7.02 -6.03
CA SER A 56 0.42 8.26 -6.76
C SER A 56 1.07 9.29 -5.84
N ASN A 57 1.58 10.38 -6.42
CA ASN A 57 2.17 11.51 -5.69
C ASN A 57 3.32 11.11 -4.74
N TRP A 58 4.22 10.23 -5.21
CA TRP A 58 5.44 9.87 -4.47
C TRP A 58 6.29 11.12 -4.21
N ASN A 59 6.63 11.36 -2.94
CA ASN A 59 7.59 12.37 -2.50
C ASN A 59 8.85 11.66 -1.97
N PHE A 60 10.02 12.05 -2.48
CA PHE A 60 11.34 11.52 -2.08
C PHE A 60 12.22 12.57 -1.42
N ASP A 61 11.66 13.74 -1.13
CA ASP A 61 12.37 14.76 -0.36
C ASP A 61 12.75 14.17 1.01
N PRO A 62 13.99 14.42 1.47
CA PRO A 62 14.42 13.92 2.77
C PRO A 62 13.57 14.56 3.87
N ILE A 63 13.15 13.73 4.80
CA ILE A 63 12.45 14.15 6.02
C ILE A 63 13.53 14.39 7.08
N SER A 64 13.48 15.53 7.77
CA SER A 64 14.47 15.84 8.81
C SER A 64 14.21 15.03 10.08
N GLU A 65 15.25 14.80 10.88
CA GLU A 65 15.12 14.06 12.14
C GLU A 65 14.26 14.81 13.17
N GLU A 66 14.18 16.13 13.04
CA GLU A 66 13.36 17.02 13.86
C GLU A 66 11.90 17.11 13.41
N ASP A 67 11.54 16.48 12.29
CA ASP A 67 10.18 16.53 11.75
C ASP A 67 9.20 15.73 12.64
N PRO A 68 8.16 16.39 13.23
CA PRO A 68 7.21 15.71 14.08
C PRO A 68 6.24 14.80 13.33
N ILE A 69 6.35 14.61 12.01
CA ILE A 69 5.39 13.79 11.22
C ILE A 69 5.22 12.35 11.73
N PHE A 70 6.22 11.79 12.42
CA PHE A 70 6.16 10.45 13.02
C PHE A 70 5.76 10.47 14.50
N SER A 71 5.52 11.65 15.07
CA SER A 71 4.99 11.84 16.41
C SER A 71 3.49 12.04 16.36
N PHE A 72 2.75 11.30 17.17
CA PHE A 72 1.31 11.52 17.30
C PHE A 72 1.06 12.83 18.04
N GLN A 73 0.46 13.80 17.34
CA GLN A 73 -0.03 15.04 17.91
C GLN A 73 -1.57 14.99 17.88
N PRO A 74 -2.23 14.57 18.97
CA PRO A 74 -3.69 14.53 19.02
C PRO A 74 -4.27 15.94 18.86
N ALA A 75 -5.48 16.03 18.32
CA ALA A 75 -6.28 17.24 18.45
C ALA A 75 -6.65 17.48 19.92
N ASP A 76 -6.90 18.74 20.29
CA ASP A 76 -7.19 19.12 21.69
C ASP A 76 -8.44 18.41 22.25
N ASP A 77 -9.37 18.01 21.39
CA ASP A 77 -10.61 17.31 21.71
C ASP A 77 -10.53 15.78 21.52
N ALA A 78 -9.33 15.24 21.27
CA ALA A 78 -9.15 13.82 21.09
C ALA A 78 -9.12 13.08 22.44
N ASP A 79 -10.05 12.14 22.62
CA ASP A 79 -10.04 11.22 23.75
C ASP A 79 -9.15 10.01 23.46
N LYS A 80 -8.23 9.71 24.38
CA LYS A 80 -7.42 8.49 24.30
C LYS A 80 -8.28 7.27 24.63
N ILE A 81 -8.36 6.33 23.69
CA ILE A 81 -8.95 5.01 23.94
C ILE A 81 -7.85 4.09 24.49
N ASP A 82 -8.00 3.64 25.74
CA ASP A 82 -7.10 2.65 26.31
C ASP A 82 -7.35 1.27 25.68
N PHE A 83 -6.27 0.51 25.45
CA PHE A 83 -6.37 -0.84 24.90
C PHE A 83 -7.09 -1.76 25.88
N LEU A 84 -8.01 -2.58 25.36
CA LEU A 84 -8.60 -3.66 26.13
C LEU A 84 -7.54 -4.75 26.34
N ILE A 85 -7.14 -5.00 27.58
CA ILE A 85 -6.36 -6.19 27.92
C ILE A 85 -7.33 -7.36 27.99
N ILE A 86 -7.38 -8.17 26.93
CA ILE A 86 -8.12 -9.43 26.96
C ILE A 86 -7.29 -10.40 27.81
N GLN A 87 -7.78 -10.75 29.01
CA GLN A 87 -7.15 -11.80 29.82
C GLN A 87 -7.31 -13.16 29.12
N PRO A 88 -6.28 -14.01 29.13
CA PRO A 88 -6.32 -15.34 28.49
C PRO A 88 -7.34 -16.28 29.11
#